data_AF-A0A3C1IH99-F1
#
_entry.id   AF-A0A3C1IH99-F1
#
_cell.length_a   1.000
_cell.length_b   1.000
_cell.length_c   1.000
_cell.angle_alpha   90.00
_cell.angle_beta   90.00
_cell.angle_gamma   90.00
#
_symmetry.space_group_name_H-M   'P 1'
#
loop_
_entity.id
_entity.type
_entity.pdbx_description
1 polymer ?
#
loop_
_entity_poly.entity_id
_entity_poly.type
_entity_poly.pdbx_seq_one_letter_code
_entity_poly.pdbx_strand_id
1 'polypeptide(L)' 'MIEDEKTIPPAAQRALAEAEDRRLKAKEQLRQVELGGRDGPDPVRFGDWEKKGIAIDF' A
#
# COMPACT_ATOMS: atom_id res chain seq x y z
N MET A 1 -22.90 7.31 2.94
CA MET A 1 -23.20 7.14 1.51
C MET A 1 -22.64 8.36 0.82
N ILE A 2 -21.56 8.22 0.07
CA ILE A 2 -21.05 9.32 -0.76
C ILE A 2 -21.54 9.00 -2.17
N GLU A 3 -22.61 9.70 -2.52
CA GLU A 3 -23.32 9.68 -3.79
C GLU A 3 -22.45 10.36 -4.87
N ASP A 4 -21.42 9.66 -5.35
CA ASP A 4 -20.63 10.15 -6.50
C ASP A 4 -20.37 9.07 -7.56
N GLU A 5 -20.86 7.84 -7.40
CA GLU A 5 -20.84 6.83 -8.48
C GLU A 5 -21.52 7.32 -9.77
N LYS A 6 -22.43 8.30 -9.64
CA LYS A 6 -23.19 8.88 -10.75
C LYS A 6 -22.62 10.16 -11.35
N THR A 7 -21.52 10.70 -10.81
CA THR A 7 -20.92 11.96 -11.30
C THR A 7 -19.44 11.80 -11.63
N ILE A 8 -19.00 10.57 -11.92
CA ILE A 8 -17.67 10.33 -12.44
C ILE A 8 -17.67 10.60 -13.96
N PRO A 9 -16.90 11.58 -14.46
CA PRO A 9 -16.79 11.81 -15.90
C PRO A 9 -16.38 10.52 -16.62
N PRO A 10 -16.77 10.32 -17.89
CA PRO A 10 -16.40 9.13 -18.65
C PRO A 10 -14.87 8.91 -18.72
N ALA A 11 -14.08 9.98 -18.59
CA ALA A 11 -12.63 9.89 -18.46
C ALA A 11 -12.17 9.19 -17.17
N ALA A 12 -12.81 9.45 -16.03
CA ALA A 12 -12.43 8.85 -14.77
C ALA A 12 -12.91 7.39 -14.65
N GLN A 13 -14.03 7.03 -15.28
CA GLN A 13 -14.43 5.63 -15.41
C GLN A 13 -13.41 4.81 -16.22
N ARG A 14 -12.92 5.37 -17.34
CA ARG A 14 -11.84 4.75 -18.14
C ARG A 14 -10.54 4.61 -17.33
N ALA A 15 -10.18 5.63 -16.56
CA ALA A 15 -8.98 5.59 -15.72
C ALA A 15 -9.05 4.51 -14.63
N LEU A 16 -10.22 4.31 -14.03
CA LEU A 16 -10.44 3.24 -13.05
C LEU A 16 -10.37 1.86 -13.71
N ALA A 17 -11.05 1.66 -14.84
CA ALA A 17 -10.99 0.41 -15.59
C ALA A 17 -9.55 0.08 -16.03
N GLU A 18 -8.79 1.07 -16.51
CA GLU A 18 -7.39 0.89 -16.86
C GLU A 18 -6.52 0.56 -15.63
N ALA A 19 -6.76 1.19 -14.48
CA ALA A 19 -6.05 0.88 -13.24
C ALA A 19 -6.34 -0.54 -12.74
N GLU A 20 -7.57 -1.01 -12.87
CA GLU A 20 -7.97 -2.38 -12.55
C GLU A 20 -7.33 -3.38 -13.51
N ASP A 21 -7.36 -3.13 -14.81
CA ASP A 21 -6.68 -3.94 -15.81
C ASP A 21 -5.17 -4.03 -15.54
N ARG A 22 -4.54 -2.91 -15.15
CA ARG A 22 -3.12 -2.89 -14.76
C ARG A 22 -2.87 -3.69 -13.48
N ARG A 23 -3.74 -3.61 -12.47
CA ARG A 23 -3.62 -4.38 -11.22
C ARG A 23 -3.81 -5.88 -11.46
N LEU A 24 -4.74 -6.26 -12.31
CA LEU A 24 -4.98 -7.64 -12.72
C LEU A 24 -3.81 -8.20 -13.53
N LYS A 25 -3.26 -7.41 -14.47
CA LYS A 25 -2.05 -7.77 -15.23
C LYS A 25 -0.77 -7.79 -14.38
N ALA A 26 -0.69 -6.95 -13.35
CA ALA A 26 0.45 -6.88 -12.43
C ALA A 26 0.39 -7.91 -11.29
N LYS A 27 -0.67 -8.73 -11.23
CA LYS A 27 -0.96 -9.64 -10.12
C LYS A 27 -0.10 -10.91 -10.08
N GLU A 28 1.15 -10.81 -10.53
CA GLU A 28 2.14 -11.86 -10.34
C GLU A 28 3.58 -11.31 -10.31
N GLN A 29 3.79 -10.12 -9.77
CA GLN A 29 5.08 -9.85 -9.14
C GLN A 29 5.02 -10.42 -7.73
N LEU A 30 5.41 -11.69 -7.60
CA LEU A 30 5.95 -12.24 -6.35
C LEU A 30 7.13 -11.37 -5.95
N ARG A 31 6.85 -10.20 -5.38
CA ARG A 31 7.88 -9.36 -4.79
C ARG A 31 8.45 -10.21 -3.68
N GLN A 32 9.74 -10.50 -3.77
CA GLN A 32 10.44 -11.21 -2.71
C GLN A 32 10.10 -10.50 -1.41
N VAL A 33 9.54 -11.25 -0.47
CA VAL A 33 9.28 -10.72 0.86
C VAL A 33 10.61 -10.22 1.37
N GLU A 34 10.65 -8.97 1.82
CA GLU A 34 11.84 -8.43 2.45
C GLU A 34 12.12 -9.27 3.71
N LEU A 35 13.17 -10.09 3.66
CA LEU A 35 13.57 -10.93 4.77
C LEU A 35 14.51 -10.14 5.67
N GLY A 36 14.12 -9.94 6.93
CA GLY A 36 14.90 -9.19 7.92
C GLY A 36 14.45 -7.74 8.11
N GLY A 37 13.50 -7.25 7.33
CA GLY A 37 12.78 -6.01 7.63
C GLY A 37 11.99 -6.16 8.93
N ARG A 38 11.86 -5.07 9.72
CA ARG A 38 10.99 -5.08 10.89
C ARG A 38 9.54 -5.12 10.41
N ASP A 39 8.76 -6.07 10.91
CA ASP A 39 7.31 -6.06 10.68
C ASP A 39 6.70 -4.79 11.26
N GLY A 40 5.77 -4.19 10.51
CA GLY A 40 5.04 -3.01 10.95
C GLY A 40 5.59 -1.70 10.41
N PRO A 41 4.98 -0.59 10.81
CA PRO A 41 5.25 0.72 10.24
C PRO A 41 6.64 1.24 10.64
N ASP A 42 7.23 2.02 9.75
CA ASP A 42 8.59 2.57 9.87
C ASP A 42 8.79 3.27 11.23
N PRO A 43 9.74 2.81 12.07
CA PRO A 43 9.98 3.40 13.39
C PRO A 43 10.29 4.90 13.34
N VAL A 44 10.92 5.38 12.26
CA VAL A 44 11.22 6.82 12.06
C VAL A 44 9.94 7.64 11.94
N ARG A 45 8.89 7.06 11.33
CA ARG A 45 7.62 7.74 11.10
C ARG A 45 6.65 7.63 12.27
N PHE A 46 6.76 6.57 13.08
CA PHE A 46 5.75 6.23 14.09
C PHE A 46 6.30 6.12 15.52
N GLY A 47 7.58 6.39 15.74
CA GLY A 47 8.18 6.58 17.07
C GLY A 47 8.44 5.29 17.87
N ASP A 48 8.17 4.12 17.31
CA ASP A 48 8.38 2.84 17.98
C ASP A 48 9.75 2.26 17.65
N TRP A 49 10.78 2.72 18.36
CA TRP A 49 12.17 2.21 18.27
C TRP A 49 12.43 1.02 19.18
N GLU A 50 11.39 0.50 19.83
CA GLU A 50 11.51 -0.59 20.78
C GLU A 50 11.26 -1.94 20.11
N LYS A 51 12.10 -2.93 20.44
CA LYS A 51 11.86 -4.33 20.10
C LYS A 51 12.06 -5.16 21.36
N LYS A 52 10.97 -5.75 21.86
CA LYS A 52 10.94 -6.50 23.13
C LYS A 52 11.43 -5.68 24.33
N GLY A 53 11.09 -4.39 24.39
CA GLY A 53 11.43 -3.48 25.49
C GLY A 53 12.90 -3.03 25.50
N ILE A 54 13.64 -3.28 24.43
CA ILE A 54 14.99 -2.73 24.23
C ILE A 54 14.88 -1.68 23.13
N ALA A 55 15.33 -0.46 23.42
CA ALA A 55 15.53 0.57 22.40
C ALA A 55 16.65 0.12 21.47
N ILE A 56 16.35 -0.06 20.19
CA ILE A 56 17.33 -0.49 19.20
C ILE A 56 17.55 0.65 18.22
N ASP A 57 18.82 1.05 18.08
CA ASP A 57 19.31 2.00 17.09
C ASP A 57 20.32 1.26 16.20
N PHE A 58 20.06 1.23 14.89
CA PHE A 58 20.91 0.60 13.86
C PHE A 58 21.01 1.49 12.62
#